data_AF-A0A7Y2ZRZ2-F1
#
_entry.id   AF-A0A7Y2ZRZ2-F1
#
_cell.length_a   1.000
_cell.length_b   1.000
_cell.length_c   1.000
_cell.angle_alpha   90.00
_cell.angle_beta   90.00
_cell.angle_gamma   90.00
#
_symmetry.space_group_name_H-M   'P 1'
#
loop_
_entity.id
_entity.type
_entity.pdbx_description
1 polymer ?
#
loop_
_entity_poly.entity_id
_entity_poly.type
_entity_poly.pdbx_seq_one_letter_code
_entity_poly.pdbx_strand_id
1 'polypeptide(L)' 'MEVKQFKSGIWTEKVNIRDFVISNITPYHGTHHFLVGPTERTQKLWEICKEATKEERKNNGVRSV' A
#
# COMPACT_ATOMS: atom_id res chain seq x y z
N MET A 1 -3.13 -22.35 -1.56
CA MET A 1 -2.54 -21.05 -1.93
C MET A 1 -2.62 -20.96 -3.44
N GLU A 2 -3.35 -19.99 -3.97
CA GLU A 2 -3.44 -19.80 -5.42
C GLU A 2 -2.12 -19.18 -5.89
N VAL A 3 -1.30 -19.95 -6.61
CA VAL A 3 -0.06 -19.43 -7.19
C VAL A 3 -0.46 -18.66 -8.43
N LYS A 4 -0.40 -17.33 -8.36
CA LYS A 4 -0.66 -16.47 -9.52
C LYS A 4 0.41 -16.77 -10.57
N GLN A 5 -0.01 -17.28 -11.74
CA GLN A 5 0.91 -17.60 -12.82
C GLN A 5 1.42 -16.31 -13.46
N PHE A 6 2.70 -15.99 -13.27
CA PHE A 6 3.36 -14.87 -13.91
C PHE A 6 3.86 -15.27 -15.31
N LYS A 7 3.84 -14.32 -16.25
CA LYS A 7 4.48 -14.48 -17.56
C LYS A 7 6.00 -14.43 -17.38
N SER A 8 6.70 -15.44 -17.90
CA SER A 8 8.16 -15.46 -17.96
C SER A 8 8.69 -14.30 -18.81
N GLY A 9 9.90 -13.85 -18.51
CA GLY A 9 10.56 -12.75 -19.19
C GLY A 9 12.03 -12.67 -18.78
N ILE A 10 12.71 -11.60 -19.17
CA ILE A 10 14.10 -11.35 -18.78
C ILE A 10 14.28 -11.36 -17.24
N TRP A 11 13.23 -10.97 -16.50
CA TRP A 11 13.20 -10.98 -15.04
C TRP A 11 13.41 -12.37 -14.42
N THR A 12 13.15 -13.47 -15.14
CA THR A 12 13.37 -14.83 -14.63
C THR A 12 14.83 -15.27 -14.71
N GLU A 13 15.64 -14.60 -15.54
CA GLU A 13 17.05 -14.91 -15.75
C GLU A 13 18.00 -13.95 -15.00
N LYS A 14 17.57 -12.69 -14.80
CA LYS A 14 18.32 -11.67 -14.07
C LYS A 14 17.39 -10.69 -13.36
N VAL A 15 17.92 -9.99 -12.35
CA VAL A 15 17.17 -8.94 -11.64
C VAL A 15 16.76 -7.83 -12.62
N ASN A 16 15.49 -7.83 -13.02
CA ASN A 16 14.92 -6.85 -13.92
C ASN A 16 13.47 -6.55 -13.56
N ILE A 17 13.28 -5.58 -12.66
CA ILE A 17 11.96 -5.19 -12.13
C ILE A 17 11.07 -4.60 -13.22
N ARG A 18 11.65 -3.85 -14.16
CA ARG A 18 10.89 -3.20 -15.24
C ARG A 18 10.19 -4.23 -16.12
N ASP A 19 10.92 -5.27 -16.52
CA ASP A 19 10.40 -6.36 -17.35
C ASP A 19 9.29 -7.15 -16.64
N PHE A 20 9.46 -7.44 -15.34
CA PHE A 20 8.43 -8.09 -14.53
C PHE A 20 7.12 -7.29 -14.50
N VAL A 21 7.20 -5.99 -14.19
CA VAL A 21 6.02 -5.13 -14.06
C VAL A 21 5.28 -5.01 -15.39
N ILE A 22 6.00 -4.71 -16.49
CA ILE A 22 5.36 -4.55 -17.81
C ILE A 22 4.69 -5.86 -18.26
N SER A 23 5.33 -7.01 -18.01
CA SER A 23 4.80 -8.31 -18.46
C SER A 23 3.59 -8.78 -17.65
N ASN A 24 3.45 -8.35 -16.40
CA ASN A 24 2.47 -8.89 -15.44
C ASN A 24 1.44 -7.89 -14.90
N ILE A 25 1.55 -6.61 -15.24
CA ILE A 25 0.54 -5.61 -14.89
C ILE A 25 -0.76 -5.88 -15.64
N THR A 26 -1.89 -5.79 -14.94
CA THR A 26 -3.22 -5.73 -15.55
C THR A 26 -3.64 -4.26 -15.54
N PRO A 27 -3.55 -3.52 -16.66
CA PRO A 27 -4.02 -2.15 -16.71
C PRO A 27 -5.50 -2.08 -16.33
N TYR A 28 -5.83 -1.18 -15.41
CA TYR A 28 -7.21 -0.94 -15.00
C TYR A 28 -7.63 0.44 -15.47
N HIS A 29 -8.62 0.48 -16.36
CA HIS A 29 -9.19 1.71 -16.93
C HIS A 29 -10.62 1.99 -16.42
N GLY A 30 -11.07 1.25 -15.41
CA GLY A 30 -12.38 1.46 -14.79
C GLY A 30 -12.38 2.62 -13.80
N THR A 31 -13.48 2.75 -13.06
CA THR A 31 -13.69 3.83 -12.09
C THR A 31 -13.42 3.40 -10.65
N HIS A 32 -13.57 4.32 -9.71
CA HIS A 32 -13.32 4.09 -8.28
C HIS A 32 -14.39 3.22 -7.57
N HIS A 33 -15.40 2.69 -8.28
CA HIS A 33 -16.50 1.95 -7.65
C HIS A 33 -16.08 0.63 -6.97
N PHE A 34 -14.94 0.05 -7.34
CA PHE A 34 -14.44 -1.16 -6.67
C PHE A 34 -13.76 -0.89 -5.31
N LEU A 35 -13.52 0.38 -4.97
CA LEU A 35 -12.85 0.74 -3.73
C LEU A 35 -13.74 0.39 -2.53
N VAL A 36 -13.14 -0.23 -1.52
CA VAL A 36 -13.80 -0.59 -0.26
C VAL A 36 -13.23 0.28 0.85
N GLY A 37 -14.08 0.64 1.81
CA GLY A 37 -13.69 1.42 2.98
C GLY A 37 -12.67 0.70 3.89
N PRO A 38 -12.07 1.44 4.85
CA PRO A 38 -11.09 0.88 5.76
C PRO A 38 -11.73 -0.13 6.73
N THR A 39 -10.99 -1.19 7.05
CA THR A 39 -11.40 -2.16 8.07
C THR A 39 -11.44 -1.54 9.47
N GLU A 40 -12.21 -2.11 10.40
CA GLU A 40 -12.23 -1.67 11.81
C GLU A 40 -10.83 -1.67 12.44
N ARG A 41 -10.02 -2.69 12.12
CA ARG A 41 -8.63 -2.77 12.60
C ARG A 41 -7.79 -1.61 12.11
N THR A 42 -7.96 -1.22 10.83
CA THR A 42 -7.28 -0.05 10.25
C THR A 42 -7.73 1.24 10.94
N GLN A 43 -9.05 1.40 11.15
CA GLN A 43 -9.60 2.58 11.82
C GLN A 43 -9.09 2.70 13.25
N LYS A 44 -9.10 1.61 14.03
CA LYS A 44 -8.60 1.59 15.42
C LYS A 44 -7.13 1.99 15.51
N LEU A 45 -6.27 1.47 14.62
CA LEU A 45 -4.86 1.87 14.59
C LEU A 45 -4.71 3.36 14.22
N TRP A 46 -5.51 3.83 13.26
CA TRP A 46 -5.47 5.21 12.83
C TRP A 46 -5.94 6.19 13.92
N GLU A 47 -6.91 5.82 14.76
CA GLU A 47 -7.29 6.64 15.93
C GLU A 47 -6.12 6.85 16.89
N ILE A 48 -5.32 5.80 17.15
CA ILE A 48 -4.14 5.91 18.02
C ILE A 48 -3.12 6.88 17.42
N CYS A 49 -2.86 6.79 16.11
CA CYS A 49 -1.98 7.72 15.40
C CYS A 49 -2.50 9.16 15.47
N LYS A 50 -3.81 9.36 15.25
CA LYS A 50 -4.41 10.70 15.32
C LYS A 50 -4.28 11.33 16.70
N GLU A 51 -4.47 10.57 17.78
CA GLU A 51 -4.27 11.09 19.14
C GLU A 51 -2.82 11.47 19.40
N ALA A 52 -1.86 10.64 18.96
CA ALA A 52 -0.44 10.96 19.05
C ALA A 52 -0.08 12.24 18.29
N THR A 53 -0.57 12.40 17.06
CA THR A 53 -0.33 13.60 16.26
C THR A 53 -1.03 14.85 16.81
N LYS A 54 -2.17 14.70 17.49
CA LYS A 54 -2.79 15.81 18.22
C LYS A 54 -1.89 16.29 19.37
N GLU A 55 -1.25 15.36 20.07
CA GLU A 55 -0.30 15.68 21.14
C GLU A 55 0.95 16.38 20.59
N GLU A 56 1.51 15.89 19.48
CA GLU A 56 2.61 16.57 18.76
C GLU A 56 2.26 18.02 18.42
N ARG A 57 1.06 18.26 17.87
CA ARG A 57 0.60 19.61 17.54
C ARG A 57 0.47 20.51 18.76
N LYS A 58 0.02 19.97 19.90
CA LYS A 58 -0.03 20.73 21.17
C LYS A 58 1.37 21.08 21.68
N ASN A 59 2.33 20.20 21.44
CA ASN A 59 3.73 20.37 21.85
C ASN A 59 4.59 21.11 20.80
N ASN A 60 3.95 21.83 19.87
CA ASN A 60 4.61 22.58 18.80
C ASN A 60 5.54 21.74 17.89
N GLY A 61 5.21 20.46 17.71
CA GLY A 61 5.81 19.59 16.68
C GLY A 61 6.33 18.24 17.17
N VAL A 62 6.57 18.04 18.47
CA VAL A 62 7.19 16.80 18.98
C VAL A 62 6.42 16.24 20.18
N ARG A 63 6.06 14.96 20.13
CA ARG A 63 5.25 14.32 21.18
C ARG A 63 6.02 14.15 22.48
N SER A 64 7.21 13.57 22.41
CA SER A 64 8.12 13.34 23.52
C SER A 64 9.52 13.72 23.06
N VAL A 65 10.22 14.46 23.91
CA VAL A 65 11.68 14.63 23.85
C VAL A 65 12.33 13.48 24.63
#